data_AF-A0A5Z3DKD9-F1
#
_entry.id   AF-A0A5Z3DKD9-F1
#
_cell.length_a   1.000
_cell.length_b   1.000
_cell.length_c   1.000
_cell.angle_alpha   90.00
_cell.angle_beta   90.00
_cell.angle_gamma   90.00
#
_symmetry.space_group_name_H-M   'P 1'
#
loop_
_entity.id
_entity.type
_entity.pdbx_description
1 polymer ?
#
loop_
_entity_poly.entity_id
_entity_poly.type
_entity_poly.pdbx_seq_one_letter_code
_entity_poly.pdbx_strand_id
1 'polypeptide(L)' 'MKKIVIIGNIASMMLRFRKELIINLVSQGDDVYCLANDFSPEDLKLLSSWGGKGIKYTLNSKGINPFKDILSVIEL' A
#
# COMPACT_ATOMS: atom_id res chain seq x y z
N MET A 1 -9.30 -17.24 0.56
CA MET A 1 -8.28 -16.33 0.05
C MET A 1 -8.93 -15.03 -0.39
N LYS A 2 -8.83 -13.99 0.45
CA LYS A 2 -9.32 -12.64 0.15
C LYS A 2 -8.16 -11.78 -0.32
N LYS A 3 -8.45 -10.72 -1.08
CA LYS A 3 -7.48 -9.66 -1.39
C LYS A 3 -7.74 -8.50 -0.45
N ILE A 4 -6.74 -8.13 0.33
CA ILE A 4 -6.84 -7.08 1.34
C ILE A 4 -5.85 -5.98 0.98
N VAL A 5 -6.34 -4.74 0.93
CA VAL A 5 -5.53 -3.56 0.64
C VAL A 5 -5.49 -2.69 1.90
N ILE A 6 -4.28 -2.45 2.39
CA ILE A 6 -4.02 -1.58 3.53
C ILE A 6 -3.39 -0.30 2.99
N ILE A 7 -4.08 0.82 3.16
CA ILE A 7 -3.70 2.11 2.58
C ILE A 7 -3.24 3.05 3.69
N GLY A 8 -2.11 3.72 3.48
CA GLY A 8 -1.58 4.70 4.42
C GLY A 8 -0.70 5.73 3.72
N ASN A 9 -0.50 6.87 4.37
CA ASN A 9 0.26 7.96 3.77
C ASN A 9 1.78 7.71 3.79
N ILE A 10 2.27 7.00 4.83
CA ILE A 10 3.70 6.82 5.12
C ILE A 10 3.98 5.33 5.40
N ALA A 11 5.06 4.78 4.84
CA ALA A 11 5.47 3.38 4.93
C ALA A 11 5.70 2.93 6.38
N SER A 12 6.25 3.81 7.22
CA SER A 12 6.47 3.54 8.65
C SER A 12 5.18 3.17 9.39
N MET A 13 4.03 3.68 8.96
CA MET A 13 2.72 3.34 9.53
C MET A 13 2.29 1.91 9.22
N MET A 14 2.80 1.33 8.13
CA MET A 14 2.62 -0.09 7.82
C MET A 14 3.61 -0.93 8.61
N LEU A 15 4.89 -0.57 8.53
CA LEU A 15 5.98 -1.41 9.03
C LEU A 15 6.07 -1.46 10.56
N ARG A 16 5.67 -0.40 11.26
CA ARG A 16 5.79 -0.32 12.72
C ARG A 16 4.47 -0.60 13.42
N PHE A 17 3.38 0.00 12.95
CA PHE A 17 2.09 -0.06 13.64
C PHE A 17 1.18 -1.18 13.14
N ARG A 18 1.29 -1.58 11.87
CA ARG A 18 0.42 -2.59 11.26
C ARG A 18 1.12 -3.92 10.97
N LYS A 19 2.37 -4.07 11.40
CA LYS A 19 3.15 -5.30 11.19
C LYS A 19 2.39 -6.56 11.63
N GLU A 20 1.95 -6.60 12.89
CA GLU A 20 1.26 -7.77 13.44
C GLU A 20 -0.06 -8.06 12.71
N LEU A 21 -0.77 -7.01 12.27
CA LEU A 21 -1.97 -7.16 11.44
C LEU A 21 -1.64 -7.78 10.07
N ILE A 22 -0.59 -7.29 9.40
CA ILE A 22 -0.16 -7.81 8.10
C ILE A 22 0.20 -9.29 8.21
N ILE A 23 1.02 -9.65 9.20
CA ILE A 23 1.44 -11.03 9.44
C ILE A 23 0.22 -11.93 9.73
N ASN A 24 -0.71 -11.46 10.55
CA ASN A 24 -1.91 -12.23 10.89
C ASN A 24 -2.83 -12.46 9.68
N LEU A 25 -2.97 -11.47 8.79
CA LEU A 25 -3.77 -11.64 7.57
C LEU A 25 -3.08 -12.57 6.56
N VAL A 26 -1.76 -12.45 6.40
CA VAL A 26 -0.98 -13.36 5.56
C VAL A 26 -1.07 -14.79 6.11
N SER A 27 -1.01 -15.00 7.43
CA SER A 27 -1.10 -16.34 8.03
C SER A 27 -2.49 -16.98 7.87
N GLN A 28 -3.53 -16.18 7.65
CA GLN A 28 -4.87 -16.67 7.26
C GLN A 28 -4.95 -17.09 5.77
N GLY A 29 -3.88 -16.91 5.00
CA GLY A 29 -3.84 -17.20 3.57
C GLY A 29 -4.49 -16.11 2.71
N ASP A 30 -4.58 -14.87 3.22
CA ASP A 30 -5.05 -13.72 2.46
C ASP A 30 -3.90 -13.02 1.71
N ASP A 31 -4.20 -12.49 0.53
CA ASP A 31 -3.28 -11.68 -0.27
C ASP A 31 -3.30 -10.24 0.24
N VAL A 32 -2.24 -9.83 0.94
CA VAL A 32 -2.16 -8.50 1.57
C VAL A 32 -1.30 -7.54 0.75
N TYR A 33 -1.89 -6.42 0.33
CA TYR A 33 -1.21 -5.33 -0.36
C TYR A 33 -1.13 -4.11 0.56
N CYS A 34 0.06 -3.52 0.71
CA CYS A 34 0.26 -2.30 1.49
C CYS A 34 0.64 -1.16 0.56
N LEU A 35 -0.09 -0.07 0.65
CA LEU A 35 0.09 1.12 -0.18
C LEU A 35 0.60 2.27 0.69
N ALA A 36 1.75 2.85 0.33
CA ALA A 36 2.31 4.06 0.93
C ALA A 36 3.12 4.89 -0.07
N ASN A 37 3.30 6.19 0.21
CA ASN A 37 3.92 7.12 -0.73
C ASN A 37 5.45 7.04 -0.78
N ASP A 38 6.07 6.64 0.33
CA ASP A 38 7.48 6.79 0.62
C ASP A 38 8.18 5.45 0.88
N PHE A 39 7.64 4.34 0.39
CA PHE A 39 8.33 3.06 0.45
C PHE A 39 9.72 3.13 -0.18
N SER A 40 10.74 2.81 0.61
CA SER A 40 12.10 2.54 0.14
C SER A 40 12.25 1.10 -0.35
N PRO A 41 13.28 0.76 -1.14
CA PRO A 41 13.57 -0.62 -1.50
C PRO A 41 13.74 -1.55 -0.28
N GLU A 42 14.30 -1.04 0.81
CA GLU A 42 14.48 -1.76 2.08
C GLU A 42 13.14 -2.06 2.74
N ASP A 43 12.23 -1.09 2.74
CA ASP A 43 10.88 -1.25 3.28
C ASP A 43 10.09 -2.32 2.51
N LEU A 44 10.21 -2.32 1.18
CA LEU A 44 9.54 -3.31 0.32
C LEU A 44 10.09 -4.72 0.57
N LYS A 45 11.42 -4.87 0.74
CA LYS A 45 12.04 -6.15 1.12
C LYS A 45 11.56 -6.63 2.48
N LEU A 46 11.51 -5.73 3.46
CA LEU A 46 11.02 -6.07 4.80
C LEU A 46 9.56 -6.51 4.76
N LEU A 47 8.70 -5.78 4.06
CA LEU A 47 7.29 -6.14 3.91
C LEU A 47 7.11 -7.48 3.17
N SER A 48 7.90 -7.72 2.13
CA SER A 48 7.91 -8.99 1.40
C SER A 48 8.35 -10.17 2.28
N SER A 49 9.25 -9.95 3.24
CA SER A 49 9.64 -10.99 4.20
C SER A 49 8.51 -11.44 5.12
N TRP A 50 7.45 -10.63 5.25
CA TRP A 50 6.23 -10.97 5.99
C TRP A 50 5.14 -11.57 5.10
N GLY A 51 5.42 -11.72 3.80
CA GLY A 51 4.44 -12.15 2.78
C GLY A 51 3.49 -11.05 2.29
N GLY A 52 3.66 -9.80 2.77
CA GLY A 52 2.92 -8.65 2.26
C GLY A 52 3.53 -8.08 0.97
N LYS A 53 2.70 -7.47 0.12
CA LYS A 53 3.13 -6.86 -1.15
C LYS A 53 3.09 -5.35 -1.06
N GLY A 54 4.23 -4.68 -1.18
CA GLY A 54 4.31 -3.22 -1.10
C GLY A 54 4.11 -2.57 -2.46
N ILE A 55 3.22 -1.59 -2.52
CA ILE A 55 2.98 -0.78 -3.71
C ILE A 55 3.25 0.68 -3.34
N LYS A 56 4.28 1.26 -3.96
CA LYS A 56 4.50 2.69 -3.90
C LYS A 56 3.44 3.37 -4.76
N TYR A 57 2.64 4.22 -4.15
CA TYR A 57 1.62 4.99 -4.86
C TYR A 57 1.72 6.46 -4.47
N THR A 58 0.99 7.36 -5.14
CA THR A 58 0.97 8.77 -4.75
C THR A 58 -0.43 9.14 -4.34
N LEU A 59 -0.74 9.07 -3.04
CA LEU A 59 -1.99 9.59 -2.50
C LEU A 59 -1.92 11.11 -2.50
N ASN A 60 -2.66 11.75 -3.39
CA ASN A 60 -2.93 13.18 -3.29
C ASN A 60 -3.97 13.43 -2.19
N SER A 61 -3.54 13.41 -0.93
CA SER A 61 -4.41 13.62 0.24
C SER A 61 -5.02 15.04 0.34
N LYS A 62 -4.72 15.92 -0.61
CA LYS A 62 -5.21 17.31 -0.67
C LYS A 62 -5.98 17.67 -1.94
N GLY A 63 -6.04 16.81 -2.95
CA GLY A 63 -6.55 17.19 -4.26
C GLY A 63 -7.76 16.37 -4.69
N ILE A 64 -8.95 16.88 -4.41
CA ILE A 64 -10.09 16.69 -5.34
C ILE A 64 -9.76 17.59 -6.53
N ASN A 65 -8.96 17.11 -7.50
CA ASN A 65 -8.73 17.83 -8.74
C ASN A 65 -9.38 17.07 -9.90
N PRO A 66 -10.70 17.24 -10.08
CA PRO A 66 -11.48 16.48 -11.06
C PRO A 66 -11.00 16.68 -12.50
N PHE A 67 -10.28 17.76 -12.80
CA PHE A 67 -9.71 18.00 -14.12
C PHE A 67 -8.46 17.16 -14.41
N LYS A 68 -7.62 16.90 -13.40
CA LYS A 68 -6.47 15.99 -13.56
C LYS A 68 -6.92 14.55 -13.71
N ASP A 69 -7.96 14.16 -12.98
CA ASP A 69 -8.49 12.79 -13.01
C ASP A 69 -9.14 12.44 -14.35
N ILE A 70 -9.79 13.39 -15.04
CA ILE A 70 -10.38 13.17 -16.37
C ILE A 70 -9.31 13.01 -17.46
N LEU A 71 -8.23 13.80 -17.41
CA LEU A 71 -7.14 13.69 -18.38
C LEU A 71 -6.43 12.33 -18.29
N SER A 72 -6.24 11.81 -17.07
CA SER A 72 -5.66 10.48 -16.86
C SER A 72 -6.53 9.32 -17.36
N VAL A 73 -7.83 9.54 -17.59
CA VAL A 73 -8.74 8.53 -18.20
C VAL A 73 -8.66 8.53 -19.73
N ILE A 74 -8.30 9.65 -20.35
CA ILE A 74 -8.23 9.80 -21.82
C ILE A 74 -6.87 9.36 -22.40
N GLU A 75 -5.82 9.34 -21.58
CA GLU A 75 -4.49 8.83 -21.97
C GLU A 75 -4.37 7.28 -21.92
N LEU A 76 -5.45 6.59 -21.54
CA LEU A 76 -5.60 5.12 -21.63
C LEU A 76 -6.17 4.72 -23.00
#